data_AF-E9RZ07-F1
#
_entry.id   AF-E9RZ07-F1
#
_cell.length_a   1.000
_cell.length_b   1.000
_cell.length_c   1.000
_cell.angle_alpha   90.00
_cell.angle_beta   90.00
_cell.angle_gamma   90.00
#
_symmetry.space_group_name_H-M   'P 1'
#
loop_
_entity.id
_entity.type
_entity.pdbx_description
1 polymer ?
#
loop_
_entity_poly.entity_id
_entity_poly.type
_entity_poly.pdbx_seq_one_letter_code
_entity_poly.pdbx_strand_id
1 'polypeptide(L)'
;MVSQEVKKDGRARIWMNQYSSELFRTYSGDISVSERFLEEAGEEEYCFVENVPIQEYKDEIQTVVLYRWNRKYPADIRFAMDLSRWKMVECVEFSGHSHEKITKEVYVR
;
A
#
# COMPACT_ATOMS: atom_id res chain seq x y z
N MET A 1 9.61 4.42 6.32
CA MET A 1 10.15 3.79 5.10
C MET A 1 9.04 3.63 4.06
N VAL A 2 8.25 4.68 3.82
CA VAL A 2 7.20 4.74 2.77
C VAL A 2 7.52 5.88 1.78
N SER A 3 8.58 6.64 2.06
CA SER A 3 8.81 7.98 1.52
C SER A 3 9.54 8.03 0.18
N GLN A 4 10.08 6.93 -0.33
CA GLN A 4 10.95 6.96 -1.53
C GLN A 4 10.30 6.49 -2.83
N GLU A 5 9.10 5.90 -2.81
CA GLU A 5 8.55 5.23 -4.02
C GLU A 5 7.41 5.97 -4.70
N VAL A 6 6.79 6.94 -4.03
CA VAL A 6 5.78 7.85 -4.60
C VAL A 6 6.41 8.87 -5.59
N LYS A 7 7.65 8.65 -6.03
CA LYS A 7 8.34 9.50 -7.00
C LYS A 7 8.95 8.67 -8.12
N LYS A 8 8.15 8.46 -9.16
CA LYS A 8 8.68 8.43 -10.54
C LYS A 8 7.98 9.40 -11.51
N ASP A 9 6.75 9.85 -11.24
CA ASP A 9 6.03 10.77 -12.15
C ASP A 9 5.59 12.13 -11.58
N GLY A 10 5.87 12.41 -10.30
CA GLY A 10 5.51 13.68 -9.68
C GLY A 10 4.16 13.63 -8.96
N ARG A 11 4.17 14.15 -7.73
CA ARG A 11 3.02 14.44 -6.85
C ARG A 11 1.82 13.47 -6.95
N ALA A 12 2.06 12.17 -6.85
CA ALA A 12 0.95 11.27 -6.59
C ALA A 12 0.53 11.43 -5.12
N ARG A 13 -0.72 11.82 -4.89
CA ARG A 13 -1.31 11.93 -3.56
C ARG A 13 -1.46 10.55 -2.94
N ILE A 14 -1.23 10.45 -1.64
CA ILE A 14 -1.54 9.24 -0.87
C ILE A 14 -2.81 9.47 -0.07
N TRP A 15 -3.82 8.66 -0.36
CA TRP A 15 -5.07 8.56 0.34
C TRP A 15 -4.99 7.48 1.42
N MET A 16 -5.55 7.75 2.59
CA MET A 16 -5.64 6.78 3.69
C MET A 16 -6.76 7.15 4.65
N ASN A 17 -7.13 6.24 5.55
CA ASN A 17 -8.00 6.56 6.67
C ASN A 17 -7.23 7.13 7.87
N GLN A 18 -7.96 7.57 8.88
CA GLN A 18 -7.38 8.20 10.07
C GLN A 18 -6.50 7.24 10.88
N TYR A 19 -6.75 5.93 10.81
CA TYR A 19 -5.95 4.91 11.50
C TYR A 19 -4.48 4.94 11.04
N SER A 20 -4.26 5.08 9.74
CA SER A 20 -2.93 5.01 9.13
C SER A 20 -2.14 6.32 9.18
N SER A 21 -2.81 7.46 9.37
CA SER A 21 -2.19 8.79 9.22
C SER A 21 -0.98 9.02 10.13
N GLU A 22 -1.01 8.38 11.30
CA GLU A 22 0.06 8.43 12.29
C GLU A 22 1.41 7.92 11.76
N LEU A 23 1.39 6.92 10.85
CA LEU A 23 2.59 6.36 10.23
C LEU A 23 3.29 7.37 9.30
N PHE A 24 2.58 8.42 8.88
CA PHE A 24 3.03 9.40 7.90
C PHE A 24 3.31 10.79 8.48
N ARG A 25 3.34 10.95 9.81
CA ARG A 25 3.61 12.25 10.48
C ARG A 25 4.88 12.97 10.00
N THR A 26 5.90 12.21 9.57
CA THR A 26 7.17 12.75 9.07
C THR A 26 7.28 12.77 7.55
N TYR A 27 6.21 12.36 6.84
CA TYR A 27 6.14 12.41 5.39
C TYR A 27 5.79 13.83 4.93
N SER A 28 6.52 14.34 3.93
CA SER A 28 6.36 15.70 3.41
C SER A 28 5.67 15.77 2.05
N GLY A 29 5.16 14.65 1.54
CA GLY A 29 4.36 14.60 0.30
C GLY A 29 2.88 14.92 0.54
N ASP A 30 2.08 14.84 -0.52
CA ASP A 30 0.64 15.12 -0.46
C ASP A 30 -0.10 13.92 0.14
N ILE A 31 -0.80 14.16 1.25
CA ILE A 31 -1.63 13.17 1.95
C ILE A 31 -3.05 13.71 2.00
N SER A 32 -4.02 12.86 1.70
CA SER A 32 -5.43 13.10 2.01
C SER A 32 -5.94 12.01 2.95
N VAL A 33 -6.60 12.43 4.02
CA VAL A 33 -7.16 11.52 5.04
C VAL A 33 -8.67 11.54 4.93
N SER A 34 -9.27 10.38 4.69
CA SER A 34 -10.72 10.20 4.57
C SER A 34 -11.11 8.78 4.94
N GLU A 35 -12.28 8.59 5.54
CA GLU A 35 -12.82 7.23 5.75
C GLU A 35 -13.36 6.62 4.45
N ARG A 36 -13.54 7.44 3.39
CA ARG A 36 -13.96 7.04 2.05
C ARG A 36 -12.81 7.04 1.04
N PHE A 37 -11.58 6.97 1.53
CA PHE A 37 -10.37 7.17 0.74
C PHE A 37 -10.19 6.21 -0.45
N LEU A 38 -10.81 5.02 -0.43
CA LEU A 38 -10.80 4.08 -1.56
C LEU A 38 -11.72 4.52 -2.71
N GLU A 39 -12.76 5.30 -2.41
CA GLU A 39 -13.74 5.80 -3.37
C GLU A 39 -13.35 7.19 -3.90
N GLU A 40 -12.58 7.93 -3.10
CA GLU A 40 -12.18 9.31 -3.40
C GLU A 40 -10.87 9.39 -4.19
N ALA A 41 -10.04 8.34 -4.15
CA ALA A 41 -8.78 8.30 -4.88
C ALA A 41 -9.01 8.23 -6.40
N GLY A 42 -8.29 9.07 -7.14
CA GLY A 42 -8.27 9.06 -8.59
C GLY A 42 -7.35 8.00 -9.20
N GLU A 43 -7.40 7.85 -10.52
CA GLU A 43 -6.67 6.83 -11.29
C GLU A 43 -5.13 6.90 -11.14
N GLU A 44 -4.58 8.08 -10.90
CA GLU A 44 -3.12 8.31 -10.76
C GLU A 44 -2.69 8.50 -9.28
N GLU A 45 -3.57 8.22 -8.33
CA GLU A 45 -3.32 8.41 -6.90
C GLU A 45 -3.16 7.07 -6.17
N TYR A 46 -2.52 7.09 -5.01
CA TYR A 46 -2.25 5.89 -4.23
C TYR A 46 -3.15 5.82 -3.01
N CYS A 47 -3.62 4.63 -2.67
CA CYS A 47 -4.22 4.34 -1.37
C CYS A 47 -3.23 3.55 -0.49
N PHE A 48 -2.94 4.04 0.72
CA PHE A 48 -2.31 3.23 1.74
C PHE A 48 -3.39 2.49 2.54
N VAL A 49 -3.29 1.16 2.60
CA VAL A 49 -4.32 0.31 3.20
C VAL A 49 -3.68 -0.71 4.13
N GLU A 50 -4.11 -0.74 5.40
CA GLU A 50 -3.67 -1.75 6.36
C GLU A 50 -4.81 -2.44 7.14
N ASN A 51 -5.95 -1.77 7.30
CA ASN A 51 -7.01 -2.16 8.22
C ASN A 51 -8.42 -2.16 7.61
N VAL A 52 -8.54 -2.21 6.28
CA VAL A 52 -9.84 -2.34 5.58
C VAL A 52 -9.72 -3.32 4.41
N PRO A 53 -10.81 -4.02 4.03
CA PRO A 53 -10.81 -4.85 2.84
C PRO A 53 -10.77 -4.00 1.56
N ILE A 54 -10.07 -4.50 0.53
CA ILE A 54 -9.95 -3.83 -0.78
C ILE A 54 -10.54 -4.64 -1.93
N GLN A 55 -11.15 -5.80 -1.62
CA GLN A 55 -11.60 -6.77 -2.62
C GLN A 55 -12.67 -6.21 -3.55
N GLU A 56 -13.49 -5.29 -3.06
CA GLU A 56 -14.57 -4.65 -3.83
C GLU A 56 -14.02 -3.69 -4.90
N TYR A 57 -12.82 -3.14 -4.69
CA TYR A 57 -12.15 -2.18 -5.58
C TYR A 57 -11.15 -2.85 -6.53
N LYS A 58 -11.05 -4.19 -6.52
CA LYS A 58 -10.01 -4.94 -7.27
C LYS A 58 -9.93 -4.59 -8.76
N ASP A 59 -11.06 -4.20 -9.36
CA ASP A 59 -11.15 -3.94 -10.79
C ASP A 59 -10.67 -2.52 -11.15
N GLU A 60 -10.61 -1.61 -10.17
CA GLU A 60 -10.11 -0.24 -10.28
C GLU A 60 -8.60 -0.16 -10.00
N ILE A 61 -8.03 -1.16 -9.34
CA ILE A 61 -6.60 -1.19 -9.01
C ILE A 61 -5.78 -1.56 -10.24
N GLN A 62 -4.76 -0.74 -10.53
CA GLN A 62 -3.81 -0.91 -11.63
C GLN A 62 -2.44 -1.43 -11.18
N THR A 63 -2.03 -1.08 -9.96
CA THR A 63 -0.74 -1.47 -9.36
C THR A 63 -0.94 -1.87 -7.89
N VAL A 64 -0.28 -2.94 -7.46
CA VAL A 64 -0.23 -3.35 -6.05
C VAL A 64 1.22 -3.32 -5.56
N VAL A 65 1.48 -2.48 -4.55
CA VAL A 65 2.75 -2.49 -3.80
C VAL A 65 2.49 -3.18 -2.46
N LEU A 66 2.97 -4.42 -2.33
CA LEU A 66 2.70 -5.28 -1.18
C LEU A 66 3.94 -5.44 -0.30
N TYR A 67 3.83 -5.04 0.96
CA TYR A 67 4.85 -5.27 1.97
C TYR A 67 4.48 -6.48 2.84
N ARG A 68 5.40 -7.44 2.97
CA ARG A 68 5.27 -8.65 3.78
C ARG A 68 6.28 -8.64 4.90
N TRP A 69 5.78 -8.72 6.14
CA TRP A 69 6.60 -8.79 7.35
C TRP A 69 7.23 -10.18 7.58
N ASN A 70 6.95 -11.15 6.71
CA ASN A 70 7.44 -12.53 6.78
C ASN A 70 7.21 -13.19 8.14
N ARG A 71 6.06 -12.91 8.75
CA ARG A 71 5.66 -13.45 10.04
C ARG A 71 4.16 -13.74 10.06
N LYS A 72 3.79 -14.76 10.83
CA LYS A 72 2.38 -15.13 11.08
C LYS A 72 1.90 -14.40 12.33
N TYR A 73 0.96 -13.47 12.14
CA TYR A 73 0.26 -12.79 13.21
C TYR A 73 -1.23 -13.18 13.21
N PRO A 74 -1.88 -13.21 14.39
CA PRO A 74 -3.33 -13.05 14.46
C PRO A 74 -3.71 -11.74 13.76
N ALA A 75 -4.79 -11.75 12.99
CA ALA A 75 -5.24 -10.58 12.26
C ALA A 75 -6.75 -10.69 12.01
N ASP A 76 -7.46 -9.58 12.22
CA ASP A 76 -8.88 -9.46 11.94
C ASP A 76 -9.12 -9.27 10.43
N ILE A 77 -8.16 -8.67 9.73
CA ILE A 77 -8.20 -8.39 8.29
C ILE A 77 -6.98 -8.99 7.61
N ARG A 78 -7.18 -9.51 6.40
CA ARG A 78 -6.13 -10.10 5.56
C ARG A 78 -6.25 -9.57 4.14
N PHE A 79 -5.11 -9.35 3.51
CA PHE A 79 -5.05 -9.12 2.07
C PHE A 79 -5.57 -10.36 1.33
N ALA A 80 -6.64 -10.21 0.55
CA ALA A 80 -7.39 -11.30 -0.04
C ALA A 80 -7.45 -11.27 -1.59
N MET A 81 -6.87 -10.25 -2.22
CA MET A 81 -6.85 -10.16 -3.68
C MET A 81 -6.04 -11.30 -4.30
N ASP A 82 -6.60 -11.92 -5.35
CA ASP A 82 -5.90 -12.91 -6.16
C ASP A 82 -4.96 -12.21 -7.15
N LEU A 83 -3.67 -12.41 -6.94
CA LEU A 83 -2.61 -11.87 -7.78
C LEU A 83 -2.08 -12.88 -8.81
N SER A 84 -2.69 -14.06 -8.96
CA SER A 84 -2.17 -15.12 -9.84
C SER A 84 -2.13 -14.72 -11.32
N ARG A 85 -2.95 -13.74 -11.72
CA ARG A 85 -3.01 -13.18 -13.08
C ARG A 85 -2.22 -11.88 -13.25
N TRP A 86 -1.62 -11.38 -12.18
CA TRP A 86 -0.86 -10.15 -12.20
C TRP A 86 0.61 -10.44 -12.50
N LYS A 87 1.28 -9.48 -13.14
CA LYS A 87 2.72 -9.57 -13.39
C LYS A 87 3.48 -8.96 -12.22
N MET A 88 4.24 -9.79 -11.50
CA MET A 88 5.22 -9.28 -10.53
C MET A 88 6.39 -8.66 -11.30
N VAL A 89 6.59 -7.35 -11.14
CA VAL A 89 7.65 -6.58 -11.81
C VAL A 89 8.83 -6.27 -10.90
N GLU A 90 8.63 -6.37 -9.59
CA GLU A 90 9.68 -6.13 -8.60
C GLU A 90 9.47 -7.03 -7.37
N CYS A 91 10.58 -7.54 -6.82
CA CYS A 91 10.63 -8.21 -5.53
C CYS A 91 11.95 -7.83 -4.84
N VAL A 92 11.87 -7.18 -3.68
CA VAL A 92 13.04 -6.71 -2.92
C VAL A 92 12.88 -7.12 -1.46
N GLU A 93 13.98 -7.60 -0.87
CA GLU A 93 14.05 -7.93 0.55
C GLU A 93 14.92 -6.91 1.28
N PHE A 94 14.47 -6.47 2.45
CA PHE A 94 15.23 -5.54 3.29
C PHE A 94 14.89 -5.74 4.77
N SER A 95 15.78 -5.31 5.67
CA SER A 95 15.54 -5.35 7.11
C SER A 95 14.79 -4.10 7.56
N GLY A 96 13.80 -4.30 8.43
CA GLY A 96 13.13 -3.22 9.15
C GLY A 96 13.74 -2.99 10.54
N HIS A 97 13.23 -1.99 11.27
CA HIS A 97 13.68 -1.73 12.64
C HIS A 97 13.35 -2.87 13.62
N SER A 98 12.20 -3.54 13.41
CA SER A 98 11.65 -4.55 14.31
C SER A 98 11.59 -5.95 13.66
N HIS A 99 12.00 -6.06 12.41
CA HIS A 99 11.86 -7.26 11.59
C HIS A 99 13.14 -7.47 10.80
N GLU A 100 13.75 -8.64 10.96
CA GLU A 100 15.00 -9.00 10.27
C GLU A 100 14.83 -9.02 8.75
N LYS A 101 13.61 -9.34 8.28
CA LYS A 101 13.30 -9.48 6.86
C LYS A 101 11.88 -9.02 6.54
N ILE A 102 11.77 -8.01 5.70
CA ILE A 102 10.55 -7.54 5.04
C ILE A 102 10.73 -7.78 3.54
N THR A 103 9.69 -8.29 2.88
CA THR A 103 9.66 -8.45 1.42
C THR A 103 8.70 -7.43 0.84
N LYS A 104 9.15 -6.63 -0.12
CA LYS A 104 8.32 -5.77 -0.96
C LYS A 104 8.14 -6.45 -2.31
N GLU A 105 6.89 -6.54 -2.75
CA GLU A 105 6.51 -7.03 -4.07
C GLU A 105 5.74 -5.93 -4.82
N VAL A 106 6.03 -5.71 -6.10
CA VAL A 106 5.24 -4.82 -6.96
C VAL A 106 4.61 -5.62 -8.08
N TYR A 107 3.29 -5.49 -8.21
CA TYR A 107 2.50 -6.14 -9.24
C TYR A 107 1.80 -5.10 -10.11
N VAL A 108 1.76 -5.37 -11.41
CA VAL A 108 1.00 -4.59 -12.40
C VAL A 108 0.06 -5.52 -13.18
N ARG A 109 -1.08 -4.99 -13.62
CA ARG A 109 -1.99 -5.71 -14.54
C ARG A 109 -1.43 -5.76 -15.96
#